data_AF-A0A1B6D064-F1
#
_entry.id   AF-A0A1B6D064-F1
#
_cell.length_a   1.000
_cell.length_b   1.000
_cell.length_c   1.000
_cell.angle_alpha   90.00
_cell.angle_beta   90.00
_cell.angle_gamma   90.00
#
_symmetry.space_group_name_H-M   'P 1'
#
loop_
_entity.id
_entity.type
_entity.pdbx_description
1 polymer ?
#
loop_
_entity_poly.entity_id
_entity_poly.type
_entity_poly.pdbx_seq_one_letter_code
_entity_poly.pdbx_strand_id
1 'polypeptide(L)'
;MIISKLFYNNKITLSSKLSECQEKNPKISELYIVEGDSAGGSAKQARNRKFQAILPLRGKVLNVEKSNFEKIIKSKQIITLLTVLGLKVEKNKFYIKKIRYNNIIIMTDADIDGAHIRTLLLTLFYRYIPELIKNKYVYIAQPPLYKIKKNKKDIYFKNDIEFNKYILNFFSNK
;
A
#
# COMPACT_ATOMS: atom_id res chain seq x y z
N MET A 1 -14.50 -8.21 -24.11
CA MET A 1 -14.83 -6.82 -24.50
C MET A 1 -15.17 -5.91 -23.31
N ILE A 2 -15.94 -6.35 -22.30
CA ILE A 2 -16.32 -5.52 -21.14
C ILE A 2 -15.14 -5.25 -20.18
N ILE A 3 -14.36 -6.29 -19.85
CA ILE A 3 -13.20 -6.19 -18.95
C ILE A 3 -12.15 -5.23 -19.49
N SER A 4 -11.80 -5.33 -20.79
CA SER A 4 -10.86 -4.41 -21.43
C SER A 4 -11.33 -2.95 -21.38
N LYS A 5 -12.64 -2.71 -21.50
CA LYS A 5 -13.25 -1.37 -21.40
C LYS A 5 -13.21 -0.81 -19.96
N LEU A 6 -13.39 -1.66 -18.95
CA LEU A 6 -13.23 -1.28 -17.52
C LEU A 6 -11.79 -0.86 -17.20
N PHE A 7 -10.80 -1.60 -17.68
CA PHE A 7 -9.38 -1.25 -17.50
C PHE A 7 -8.99 0.01 -18.30
N TYR A 8 -9.53 0.19 -19.52
CA TYR A 8 -9.29 1.37 -20.33
C TYR A 8 -9.88 2.65 -19.71
N ASN A 9 -11.14 2.61 -19.27
CA ASN A 9 -11.77 3.75 -18.58
C ASN A 9 -11.09 4.08 -17.25
N ASN A 10 -10.53 3.07 -16.55
CA ASN A 10 -9.76 3.31 -15.34
C ASN A 10 -8.38 3.93 -15.58
N LYS A 11 -7.76 3.83 -16.77
CA LYS A 11 -6.51 4.56 -17.06
C LYS A 11 -6.67 6.07 -16.91
N ILE A 12 -7.82 6.61 -17.33
CA ILE A 12 -8.14 8.05 -17.23
C ILE A 12 -8.30 8.45 -15.75
N THR A 13 -8.88 7.57 -14.93
CA THR A 13 -9.05 7.79 -13.48
C THR A 13 -7.75 7.56 -12.68
N LEU A 14 -6.83 6.75 -13.20
CA LEU A 14 -5.53 6.45 -12.60
C LEU A 14 -4.68 7.73 -12.46
N SER A 15 -4.77 8.60 -13.48
CA SER A 15 -4.02 9.86 -13.57
C SER A 15 -4.27 10.79 -12.38
N SER A 16 -5.47 10.77 -11.79
CA SER A 16 -5.81 11.66 -10.67
C SER A 16 -5.53 11.10 -9.28
N LYS A 17 -5.36 9.78 -9.14
CA LYS A 17 -5.18 9.12 -7.84
C LYS A 17 -3.75 8.64 -7.58
N LEU A 18 -3.07 8.13 -8.61
CA LEU A 18 -1.71 7.62 -8.47
C LEU A 18 -0.72 8.79 -8.55
N SER A 19 0.10 8.97 -7.53
CA SER A 19 1.28 9.83 -7.62
C SER A 19 2.47 8.99 -8.11
N GLU A 20 2.71 8.97 -9.42
CA GLU A 20 3.80 8.19 -10.02
C GLU A 20 5.21 8.67 -9.63
N CYS A 21 6.16 7.74 -9.68
CA CYS A 21 7.60 8.00 -9.64
C CYS A 21 8.19 8.14 -11.06
N GLN A 22 9.38 8.72 -11.15
CA GLN A 22 10.09 8.91 -12.41
C GLN A 22 10.71 7.60 -12.92
N GLU A 23 11.24 6.78 -12.01
CA GLU A 23 11.88 5.50 -12.31
C GLU A 23 10.88 4.50 -12.92
N LYS A 24 11.31 3.83 -13.99
CA LYS A 24 10.53 2.83 -14.73
C LYS A 24 11.05 1.41 -14.56
N ASN A 25 12.25 1.24 -13.99
CA ASN A 25 12.80 -0.06 -13.62
C ASN A 25 12.08 -0.60 -12.37
N PRO A 26 11.28 -1.68 -12.49
CA PRO A 26 10.51 -2.21 -11.38
C PRO A 26 11.37 -2.67 -10.19
N LYS A 27 12.63 -3.07 -10.42
CA LYS A 27 13.55 -3.52 -9.37
C LYS A 27 13.90 -2.41 -8.37
N ILE A 28 13.83 -1.15 -8.81
CA ILE A 28 14.19 0.03 -8.02
C ILE A 28 12.91 0.76 -7.57
N SER A 29 11.88 0.79 -8.42
CA SER A 29 10.64 1.49 -8.11
C SER A 29 9.86 0.85 -6.97
N GLU A 30 9.35 1.71 -6.09
CA GLU A 30 8.53 1.38 -4.93
C GLU A 30 7.10 1.90 -5.12
N LEU A 31 6.11 1.13 -4.69
CA LEU A 31 4.72 1.55 -4.58
C LEU A 31 4.27 1.49 -3.13
N TYR A 32 3.93 2.63 -2.56
CA TYR A 32 3.30 2.74 -1.26
C TYR A 32 1.78 2.78 -1.42
N ILE A 33 1.11 1.80 -0.83
CA ILE A 33 -0.35 1.75 -0.71
C ILE A 33 -0.69 2.33 0.66
N VAL A 34 -1.46 3.41 0.68
CA VAL A 34 -1.74 4.19 1.89
C VAL A 34 -3.24 4.28 2.19
N GLU A 35 -3.56 4.44 3.47
CA GLU A 35 -4.93 4.55 3.96
C GLU A 35 -5.47 5.98 3.82
N GLY A 36 -6.43 6.16 2.90
CA GLY A 36 -7.12 7.43 2.68
C GLY A 36 -6.31 8.48 1.92
N ASP A 37 -6.99 9.56 1.54
CA ASP A 37 -6.34 10.69 0.85
C ASP A 37 -5.48 11.53 1.81
N SER A 38 -5.81 11.54 3.10
CA SER A 38 -5.06 12.29 4.12
C SER A 38 -3.63 11.77 4.25
N ALA A 39 -3.46 10.47 4.55
CA ALA A 39 -2.14 9.84 4.54
C ALA A 39 -1.49 9.89 3.15
N GLY A 40 -2.28 9.78 2.07
CA GLY A 40 -1.82 9.98 0.70
C GLY A 40 -1.17 11.35 0.44
N GLY A 41 -1.76 12.42 0.96
CA GLY A 41 -1.22 13.78 0.85
C GLY A 41 0.12 13.92 1.57
N SER A 42 0.19 13.46 2.81
CA SER A 42 1.42 13.50 3.62
C SER A 42 2.52 12.62 3.00
N ALA A 43 2.19 11.40 2.58
CA ALA A 43 3.15 10.49 1.94
C ALA A 43 3.63 11.04 0.60
N LYS A 44 2.76 11.68 -0.19
CA LYS A 44 3.14 12.31 -1.47
C LYS A 44 4.18 13.42 -1.27
N GLN A 45 4.06 14.20 -0.21
CA GLN A 45 5.00 15.28 0.12
C GLN A 45 6.32 14.76 0.66
N ALA A 46 6.28 13.68 1.46
CA ALA A 46 7.47 13.10 2.09
C ALA A 46 8.30 12.20 1.15
N ARG A 47 7.70 11.67 0.09
CA ARG A 47 8.36 10.66 -0.78
C ARG A 47 9.56 11.21 -1.55
N ASN A 48 10.49 10.31 -1.87
CA ASN A 48 11.42 10.56 -2.96
C ASN A 48 10.75 10.27 -4.31
N ARG A 49 10.33 11.34 -5.02
CA ARG A 49 9.64 11.23 -6.32
C ARG A 49 10.43 10.50 -7.42
N LYS A 50 11.73 10.30 -7.24
CA LYS A 50 12.55 9.56 -8.20
C LYS A 50 12.09 8.10 -8.30
N PHE A 51 11.91 7.42 -7.17
CA PHE A 51 11.61 5.97 -7.16
C PHE A 51 10.36 5.56 -6.38
N GLN A 52 9.77 6.44 -5.56
CA GLN A 52 8.63 6.09 -4.71
C GLN A 52 7.32 6.61 -5.29
N ALA A 53 6.36 5.73 -5.57
CA ALA A 53 5.00 6.06 -6.00
C ALA A 53 4.01 5.90 -4.85
N ILE A 54 2.94 6.71 -4.83
CA ILE A 54 1.92 6.68 -3.75
C ILE A 54 0.54 6.39 -4.36
N LEU A 55 -0.16 5.39 -3.82
CA LEU A 55 -1.53 5.03 -4.16
C LEU A 55 -2.42 5.06 -2.90
N PRO A 56 -3.26 6.11 -2.73
CA PRO A 56 -4.25 6.14 -1.66
C PRO A 56 -5.44 5.23 -1.95
N LEU A 57 -5.85 4.43 -0.97
CA LEU A 57 -7.08 3.63 -0.98
C LEU A 57 -8.13 4.31 -0.10
N ARG A 58 -9.35 4.49 -0.62
CA ARG A 58 -10.44 5.16 0.13
C ARG A 58 -11.47 4.16 0.62
N GLY A 59 -11.68 4.08 1.93
CA GLY A 59 -12.63 3.15 2.54
C GLY A 59 -12.13 1.71 2.56
N LYS A 60 -12.93 0.80 3.12
CA LYS A 60 -12.53 -0.61 3.32
C LYS A 60 -12.40 -1.34 1.98
N VAL A 61 -11.29 -2.06 1.80
CA VAL A 61 -11.06 -2.90 0.62
C VAL A 61 -12.11 -4.02 0.61
N LEU A 62 -12.62 -4.39 -0.56
CA LEU A 62 -13.58 -5.49 -0.67
C LEU A 62 -12.95 -6.79 -0.16
N ASN A 63 -13.60 -7.50 0.75
CA ASN A 63 -13.18 -8.83 1.15
C ASN A 63 -13.40 -9.82 0.00
N VAL A 64 -12.31 -10.21 -0.64
CA VAL A 64 -12.33 -11.08 -1.81
C VAL A 64 -12.61 -12.55 -1.46
N GLU A 65 -12.33 -12.98 -0.23
CA GLU A 65 -12.61 -14.36 0.21
C GLU A 65 -14.11 -14.64 0.23
N LYS A 66 -14.90 -13.63 0.59
CA LYS A 66 -16.36 -13.69 0.66
C LYS A 66 -17.07 -13.20 -0.61
N SER A 67 -16.32 -12.86 -1.67
CA SER A 67 -16.87 -12.24 -2.87
C SER A 67 -16.63 -13.10 -4.11
N ASN A 68 -17.63 -13.16 -4.99
CA ASN A 68 -17.43 -13.78 -6.29
C ASN A 68 -16.56 -12.92 -7.21
N PHE A 69 -15.99 -13.54 -8.25
CA PHE A 69 -15.04 -12.88 -9.16
C PHE A 69 -15.63 -11.65 -9.85
N GLU A 70 -16.92 -11.70 -10.24
CA GLU A 70 -17.60 -10.58 -10.88
C GLU A 70 -17.66 -9.33 -10.00
N LYS A 71 -17.93 -9.50 -8.70
CA LYS A 71 -17.94 -8.40 -7.73
C LYS A 71 -16.54 -7.82 -7.54
N ILE A 72 -15.51 -8.67 -7.55
CA ILE A 72 -14.11 -8.26 -7.42
C ILE A 72 -13.71 -7.37 -8.61
N ILE A 73 -14.01 -7.76 -9.85
CA ILE A 73 -13.65 -6.97 -11.03
C ILE A 73 -14.50 -5.70 -11.21
N LYS A 74 -15.66 -5.61 -10.55
CA LYS A 74 -16.45 -4.38 -10.48
C LYS A 74 -15.92 -3.40 -9.41
N SER A 75 -15.07 -3.85 -8.49
CA SER A 75 -14.48 -3.00 -7.46
C SER A 75 -13.46 -2.03 -8.06
N LYS A 76 -13.80 -0.74 -8.04
CA LYS A 76 -12.92 0.32 -8.56
C LYS A 76 -11.55 0.35 -7.88
N GLN A 77 -11.49 0.11 -6.57
CA GLN A 77 -10.22 0.09 -5.83
C GLN A 77 -9.33 -1.06 -6.29
N ILE A 78 -9.89 -2.27 -6.39
CA ILE A 78 -9.13 -3.46 -6.81
C ILE A 78 -8.65 -3.28 -8.25
N ILE A 79 -9.52 -2.87 -9.17
CA ILE A 79 -9.11 -2.63 -10.56
C ILE A 79 -8.03 -1.54 -10.65
N THR A 80 -8.15 -0.46 -9.86
CA THR A 80 -7.12 0.59 -9.80
C THR A 80 -5.79 -0.02 -9.37
N LEU A 81 -5.74 -0.73 -8.24
CA LEU A 81 -4.53 -1.38 -7.72
C LEU A 81 -3.90 -2.34 -8.75
N LEU A 82 -4.69 -3.23 -9.33
CA LEU A 82 -4.22 -4.17 -10.35
C LEU A 82 -3.65 -3.47 -11.59
N THR A 83 -4.28 -2.38 -12.01
CA THR A 83 -3.80 -1.55 -13.13
C THR A 83 -2.48 -0.86 -12.78
N VAL A 84 -2.34 -0.33 -11.55
CA VAL A 84 -1.08 0.27 -11.07
C VAL A 84 0.04 -0.75 -11.06
N LEU A 85 -0.24 -1.98 -10.62
CA LEU A 85 0.76 -3.05 -10.56
C LEU A 85 1.12 -3.63 -11.94
N GLY A 86 0.31 -3.36 -12.98
CA GLY A 86 0.53 -3.84 -14.34
C GLY A 86 -0.02 -5.25 -14.62
N LEU A 87 -1.08 -5.62 -13.88
CA LEU A 87 -1.79 -6.88 -14.08
C LEU A 87 -2.87 -6.75 -15.17
N LYS A 88 -3.23 -7.91 -15.71
CA LYS A 88 -4.37 -8.10 -16.60
C LYS A 88 -5.33 -9.13 -16.06
N VAL A 89 -6.54 -9.14 -16.62
CA VAL A 89 -7.57 -10.13 -16.33
C VAL A 89 -7.87 -10.94 -17.58
N GLU A 90 -7.87 -12.26 -17.45
CA GLU A 90 -8.24 -13.19 -18.51
C GLU A 90 -8.80 -14.48 -17.89
N LYS A 91 -9.88 -15.03 -18.48
CA LYS A 91 -10.53 -16.27 -18.03
C LYS A 91 -10.74 -16.34 -16.50
N ASN A 92 -11.25 -15.26 -15.92
CA ASN A 92 -11.49 -15.10 -14.48
C ASN A 92 -10.24 -15.27 -13.59
N LYS A 93 -9.05 -14.94 -14.12
CA LYS A 93 -7.79 -14.93 -13.39
C LYS A 93 -7.06 -13.62 -13.60
N PHE A 94 -6.31 -13.20 -12.59
CA PHE A 94 -5.36 -12.11 -12.72
C PHE A 94 -4.00 -12.69 -13.11
N TYR A 95 -3.28 -12.00 -14.00
CA TYR A 95 -1.92 -12.37 -14.36
C TYR A 95 -1.05 -11.13 -14.52
N ILE A 96 0.22 -11.28 -14.16
CA ILE A 96 1.22 -10.23 -14.30
C ILE A 96 1.62 -10.14 -15.76
N LYS A 97 1.18 -9.10 -16.47
CA LYS A 97 1.65 -8.83 -17.84
C LYS A 97 3.03 -8.17 -17.81
N LYS A 98 3.17 -7.11 -17.02
CA LYS A 98 4.41 -6.36 -16.84
C LYS A 98 4.36 -5.71 -15.47
N ILE A 99 5.04 -6.31 -14.50
CA ILE A 99 5.14 -5.75 -13.15
C ILE A 99 5.77 -4.35 -13.24
N ARG A 100 5.18 -3.39 -12.53
CA ARG A 100 5.66 -1.99 -12.51
C ARG A 100 6.49 -1.65 -11.29
N TYR A 101 6.33 -2.40 -10.21
CA TYR A 101 6.98 -2.18 -8.92
C TYR A 101 7.29 -3.55 -8.30
N ASN A 102 8.57 -3.83 -8.02
CA ASN A 102 8.97 -5.03 -7.28
C ASN A 102 8.90 -4.81 -5.78
N ASN A 103 8.78 -3.56 -5.34
CA ASN A 103 8.63 -3.22 -3.93
C ASN A 103 7.23 -2.62 -3.75
N ILE A 104 6.32 -3.41 -3.18
CA ILE A 104 4.93 -3.03 -2.89
C ILE A 104 4.78 -2.93 -1.39
N ILE A 105 4.73 -1.71 -0.86
CA ILE A 105 4.70 -1.41 0.56
C ILE A 105 3.25 -1.12 0.97
N ILE A 106 2.70 -1.93 1.87
CA ILE A 106 1.44 -1.64 2.55
C ILE A 106 1.77 -0.74 3.74
N MET A 107 1.34 0.52 3.68
CA MET A 107 1.59 1.53 4.71
C MET A 107 0.25 2.05 5.25
N THR A 108 -0.33 1.27 6.15
CA THR A 108 -1.57 1.58 6.89
C THR A 108 -1.23 2.04 8.31
N ASP A 109 -2.19 2.65 8.99
CA ASP A 109 -2.01 3.10 10.37
C ASP A 109 -1.86 1.91 11.34
N ALA A 110 -1.36 2.21 12.54
CA ALA A 110 -1.10 1.23 13.61
C ALA A 110 -2.37 0.77 14.35
N ASP A 111 -3.56 1.24 13.92
CA ASP A 111 -4.82 0.95 14.57
C ASP A 111 -5.51 -0.31 14.00
N ILE A 112 -6.72 -0.59 14.52
CA ILE A 112 -7.52 -1.76 14.16
C ILE A 112 -7.98 -1.69 12.70
N ASP A 113 -8.32 -0.51 12.19
CA ASP A 113 -8.78 -0.33 10.81
C ASP A 113 -7.63 -0.53 9.82
N GLY A 114 -6.43 -0.01 10.13
CA GLY A 114 -5.22 -0.27 9.36
C GLY A 114 -4.86 -1.75 9.33
N ALA A 115 -4.95 -2.45 10.48
CA ALA A 115 -4.77 -3.90 10.54
C ALA A 115 -5.78 -4.67 9.67
N HIS A 116 -7.04 -4.20 9.63
CA HIS A 116 -8.08 -4.79 8.80
C HIS A 116 -7.81 -4.58 7.30
N ILE A 117 -7.46 -3.37 6.86
CA ILE A 117 -7.09 -3.08 5.47
C ILE A 117 -5.89 -3.91 5.04
N ARG A 118 -4.86 -3.99 5.89
CA ARG A 118 -3.67 -4.83 5.65
C ARG A 118 -4.06 -6.28 5.42
N THR A 119 -4.93 -6.83 6.25
CA THR A 119 -5.42 -8.21 6.10
C THR A 119 -6.16 -8.41 4.77
N LEU A 120 -7.04 -7.48 4.39
CA LEU A 120 -7.79 -7.56 3.13
C LEU A 120 -6.88 -7.52 1.89
N LEU A 121 -5.86 -6.67 1.90
CA LEU A 121 -4.86 -6.60 0.84
C LEU A 121 -4.02 -7.87 0.75
N LEU A 122 -3.56 -8.39 1.88
CA LEU A 122 -2.80 -9.64 1.92
C LEU A 122 -3.66 -10.81 1.42
N THR A 123 -4.93 -10.89 1.79
CA THR A 123 -5.87 -11.90 1.27
C THR A 123 -6.04 -11.78 -0.23
N LEU A 124 -6.19 -10.55 -0.78
CA LEU A 124 -6.22 -10.33 -2.22
C LEU A 124 -4.95 -10.85 -2.90
N PHE A 125 -3.78 -10.44 -2.42
CA PHE A 125 -2.50 -10.87 -3.01
C PHE A 125 -2.31 -12.38 -2.90
N TYR A 126 -2.60 -12.98 -1.76
CA TYR A 126 -2.45 -14.42 -1.56
C TYR A 126 -3.38 -15.25 -2.44
N ARG A 127 -4.66 -14.85 -2.56
CA ARG A 127 -5.67 -15.65 -3.28
C ARG A 127 -5.60 -15.48 -4.79
N TYR A 128 -5.26 -14.27 -5.25
CA TYR A 128 -5.41 -13.89 -6.65
C TYR A 128 -4.10 -13.55 -7.35
N ILE A 129 -3.03 -13.27 -6.61
CA ILE A 129 -1.72 -12.88 -7.17
C ILE A 129 -0.56 -13.47 -6.33
N PRO A 130 -0.56 -14.78 -6.05
CA PRO A 130 0.41 -15.39 -5.13
C PRO A 130 1.87 -15.17 -5.57
N GLU A 131 2.11 -14.90 -6.85
CA GLU A 131 3.43 -14.57 -7.41
C GLU A 131 4.07 -13.34 -6.73
N LEU A 132 3.28 -12.35 -6.29
CA LEU A 132 3.84 -11.18 -5.58
C LEU A 132 4.46 -11.58 -4.25
N ILE A 133 3.82 -12.51 -3.54
CA ILE A 133 4.31 -13.01 -2.25
C ILE A 133 5.50 -13.95 -2.47
N LYS A 134 5.38 -14.90 -3.42
CA LYS A 134 6.45 -15.86 -3.75
C LYS A 134 7.74 -15.16 -4.18
N ASN A 135 7.63 -14.07 -4.95
CA ASN A 135 8.77 -13.28 -5.41
C ASN A 135 9.27 -12.25 -4.37
N LYS A 136 8.72 -12.25 -3.15
CA LYS A 136 9.08 -11.31 -2.07
C LYS A 136 8.92 -9.84 -2.46
N TYR A 137 7.85 -9.51 -3.18
CA TYR A 137 7.56 -8.13 -3.60
C TYR A 137 6.69 -7.36 -2.61
N VAL A 138 6.02 -8.04 -1.70
CA VAL A 138 5.09 -7.42 -0.73
C VAL A 138 5.78 -7.17 0.59
N TYR A 139 5.70 -5.92 1.05
CA TYR A 139 6.27 -5.44 2.30
C TYR A 139 5.19 -4.74 3.13
N ILE A 140 5.38 -4.69 4.44
CA ILE A 140 4.52 -3.97 5.38
C ILE A 140 5.39 -2.89 6.03
N ALA A 141 5.00 -1.62 5.87
CA ALA A 141 5.63 -0.55 6.63
C ALA A 141 5.23 -0.66 8.10
N GLN A 142 6.18 -0.40 8.99
CA GLN A 142 5.94 -0.33 10.42
C GLN A 142 5.92 1.15 10.84
N PRO A 143 4.74 1.78 10.94
CA PRO A 143 4.65 3.16 11.44
C PRO A 143 5.09 3.22 12.91
N PRO A 144 5.58 4.37 13.39
CA PRO A 144 5.89 4.55 14.80
C PRO A 144 4.60 4.54 15.64
N LEU A 145 4.69 3.93 16.83
CA LEU A 145 3.59 3.89 17.80
C LEU A 145 3.61 5.12 18.72
N TYR A 146 4.82 5.62 19.07
CA TYR A 146 4.99 6.78 19.93
C TYR A 146 5.76 7.90 19.25
N LYS A 147 5.46 9.13 19.66
CA LYS A 147 6.22 10.34 19.35
C LYS A 147 6.43 11.14 20.62
N ILE A 148 7.69 11.40 20.99
CA ILE A 148 8.06 12.31 22.07
C ILE A 148 8.63 13.60 21.46
N LYS A 149 8.21 14.75 21.99
CA LYS A 149 8.82 16.05 21.70
C LYS A 149 9.73 16.45 22.85
N LYS A 150 11.03 16.61 22.59
CA LYS A 150 12.01 17.10 23.58
C LYS A 150 12.94 18.12 22.94
N ASN A 151 13.07 19.30 23.55
CA ASN A 151 13.96 20.38 23.09
C ASN A 151 13.85 20.66 21.58
N LYS A 152 12.61 20.74 21.07
CA LYS A 152 12.27 20.92 19.64
C LYS A 152 12.66 19.76 18.71
N LYS A 153 13.12 18.63 19.22
CA LYS A 153 13.36 17.39 18.45
C LYS A 153 12.20 16.41 18.65
N ASP A 154 11.77 15.82 17.53
CA ASP A 154 10.82 14.71 17.51
C ASP A 154 11.59 13.38 17.58
N ILE A 155 11.25 12.52 18.54
CA ILE A 155 11.78 11.15 18.65
C ILE A 155 10.62 10.19 18.50
N TYR A 156 10.78 9.19 17.63
CA TYR A 156 9.75 8.22 17.31
C TYR A 156 10.15 6.84 17.81
N PHE A 157 9.19 6.06 18.32
CA PHE A 157 9.41 4.70 18.80
C PHE A 157 8.38 3.76 18.18
N LYS A 158 8.82 2.57 17.75
CA LYS A 158 7.94 1.65 17.03
C LYS A 158 7.05 0.80 17.94
N ASN A 159 7.43 0.64 19.21
CA ASN A 159 6.73 -0.20 20.18
C ASN A 159 6.97 0.24 21.62
N ASP A 160 6.20 -0.35 22.54
CA ASP A 160 6.31 -0.14 23.98
C ASP A 160 7.72 -0.41 24.52
N ILE A 161 8.40 -1.43 23.99
CA ILE A 161 9.71 -1.85 24.48
C ILE A 161 10.74 -0.75 24.27
N GLU A 162 10.81 -0.19 23.06
CA GLU A 162 11.72 0.91 22.72
C GLU A 162 11.38 2.18 23.51
N PHE A 163 10.09 2.49 23.65
CA PHE A 163 9.62 3.64 24.41
C PHE A 163 9.96 3.50 25.91
N ASN A 164 9.61 2.39 26.55
CA ASN A 164 9.84 2.15 27.97
C ASN A 164 11.34 2.14 28.29
N LYS A 165 12.16 1.53 27.43
CA LYS A 165 13.62 1.59 27.58
C LYS A 165 14.15 3.02 27.54
N TYR A 166 13.63 3.85 26.64
CA TYR A 166 14.00 5.26 26.57
C TYR A 166 13.59 6.03 27.84
N ILE A 167 12.36 5.81 28.32
CA ILE A 167 11.83 6.47 29.52
C ILE A 167 12.63 6.07 30.78
N LEU A 168 12.90 4.77 30.97
CA LEU A 168 13.69 4.28 32.10
C LEU A 168 15.09 4.90 32.10
N ASN A 169 15.80 4.85 30.97
CA ASN A 169 17.10 5.48 30.83
C ASN A 169 17.07 6.99 31.07
N PHE A 170 15.98 7.67 30.70
CA PHE A 170 15.84 9.10 30.92
C PHE A 170 15.74 9.46 32.41
N PHE A 171 15.04 8.64 33.21
CA PHE A 171 14.92 8.86 34.65
C PHE A 171 16.15 8.36 35.43
N SER A 172 16.82 7.30 34.97
CA SER A 172 18.04 6.79 35.62
C SER A 172 19.27 7.68 35.42
N ASN A 173 19.28 8.53 34.40
CA ASN A 173 20.38 9.47 34.11
C ASN A 173 20.08 10.90 34.57
N LYS A 174 19.08 11.10 35.43
CA LYS A 174 18.79 12.34 36.14
C LYS A 174 19.07 12.15 37.63
#